data_AF-A0A5S3PW21-F1
#
_entry.id   AF-A0A5S3PW21-F1
#
_cell.length_a   1.000
_cell.length_b   1.000
_cell.length_c   1.000
_cell.angle_alpha   90.00
_cell.angle_beta   90.00
_cell.angle_gamma   90.00
#
_symmetry.space_group_name_H-M   'P 1'
#
loop_
_entity.id
_entity.type
_entity.pdbx_description
1 polymer ?
#
loop_
_entity_poly.entity_id
_entity_poly.type
_entity_poly.pdbx_seq_one_letter_code
_entity_poly.pdbx_strand_id
1 'polypeptide(L)'
;MKRKLKEELVKLSTDIITSRDMNEITDMYEAAKTLYEKLAVLKFIDEKLTDIEIDVSKNVIAAKFEKMANAVLNANTGVPESNPHQEDIISHPGMDTIKDMVSEMPTETNVDEVLNEFLGNQDLIIKNDKELFMPAKSELKKETVTKSLNDKLNGKEIKVDLNNRLAFVKHLFNGSTEDYNRVLSQLSTIDTEERSIAFIDNMVKPDYNNWEGKEEYAERFMNLIERRFA
;
A
#
# COMPACT_ATOMS: atom_id res chain seq x y z
N MET A 1 7.16 -5.11 26.41
CA MET A 1 5.99 -6.02 26.30
C MET A 1 6.31 -7.45 26.77
N LYS A 2 7.40 -8.08 26.30
CA LYS A 2 7.84 -9.43 26.70
C LYS A 2 7.84 -9.70 28.22
N ARG A 3 8.31 -8.75 29.04
CA ARG A 3 8.35 -8.88 30.51
C ARG A 3 6.96 -8.96 31.15
N LYS A 4 6.06 -8.06 30.76
CA LYS A 4 4.67 -8.05 31.23
C LYS A 4 3.94 -9.36 30.90
N LEU A 5 4.15 -9.87 29.68
CA LEU A 5 3.54 -11.12 29.24
C LEU A 5 4.06 -12.33 30.04
N LYS A 6 5.36 -12.34 30.39
CA LYS A 6 5.94 -13.35 31.29
C LYS A 6 5.37 -13.26 32.71
N GLU A 7 5.23 -12.06 33.26
CA GLU A 7 4.63 -11.85 34.59
C GLU A 7 3.17 -12.32 34.63
N GLU A 8 2.38 -12.03 33.59
CA GLU A 8 1.01 -12.54 33.46
C GLU A 8 0.96 -14.07 33.33
N LEU A 9 1.89 -14.67 32.58
CA LEU A 9 1.97 -16.12 32.44
C LEU A 9 2.27 -16.79 33.78
N VAL A 10 3.22 -16.24 34.54
CA VAL A 10 3.55 -16.73 35.90
C VAL A 10 2.37 -16.56 36.84
N LYS A 11 1.66 -15.43 36.78
CA LYS A 11 0.45 -15.20 37.57
C LYS A 11 -0.64 -16.21 37.22
N LEU A 12 -0.90 -16.46 35.94
CA LEU A 12 -1.89 -17.43 35.47
C LEU A 12 -1.51 -18.86 35.89
N SER A 13 -0.25 -19.26 35.75
CA SER A 13 0.21 -20.57 36.22
C SER A 13 0.09 -20.73 37.74
N THR A 14 0.37 -19.67 38.50
CA THR A 14 0.24 -19.70 39.96
C THR A 14 -1.23 -19.76 40.38
N ASP A 15 -2.10 -19.04 39.67
CA ASP A 15 -3.55 -19.08 39.84
C ASP A 15 -4.09 -20.49 39.58
N ILE A 16 -3.69 -21.12 38.46
CA ILE A 16 -4.05 -22.50 38.11
C ILE A 16 -3.64 -23.51 39.20
N ILE A 17 -2.46 -23.30 39.82
CA ILE A 17 -1.95 -24.17 40.89
C ILE A 17 -2.64 -23.89 42.24
N THR A 18 -3.06 -22.64 42.47
CA THR A 18 -3.63 -22.20 43.76
C THR A 18 -5.14 -22.39 43.83
N SER A 19 -5.82 -22.31 42.69
CA SER A 19 -7.26 -22.51 42.53
C SER A 19 -7.62 -23.97 42.77
N ARG A 20 -8.02 -24.28 44.00
CA ARG A 20 -8.44 -25.62 44.46
C ARG A 20 -9.79 -26.10 43.90
N ASP A 21 -10.46 -25.25 43.12
CA ASP A 21 -11.78 -25.49 42.52
C ASP A 21 -11.73 -26.01 41.07
N MET A 22 -10.55 -26.37 40.56
CA MET A 22 -10.36 -27.01 39.25
C MET A 22 -10.79 -28.50 39.24
N ASN A 23 -11.99 -28.80 39.75
CA ASN A 23 -12.53 -30.17 39.73
C ASN A 23 -13.32 -30.47 38.44
N GLU A 24 -13.69 -29.43 37.69
CA GLU A 24 -14.42 -29.55 36.43
C GLU A 24 -13.45 -29.50 35.24
N ILE A 25 -13.52 -30.54 34.39
CA ILE A 25 -12.65 -30.70 33.21
C ILE A 25 -12.73 -29.49 32.27
N THR A 26 -13.91 -28.86 32.19
CA THR A 26 -14.16 -27.69 31.33
C THR A 26 -13.32 -26.49 31.77
N ASP A 27 -13.27 -26.19 33.07
CA ASP A 27 -12.51 -25.07 33.62
C ASP A 27 -11.00 -25.30 33.48
N MET A 28 -10.54 -26.54 33.68
CA MET A 28 -9.14 -26.92 33.42
C MET A 28 -8.76 -26.73 31.96
N TYR A 29 -9.66 -27.11 31.04
CA TYR A 29 -9.44 -26.94 29.60
C TYR A 29 -9.39 -25.46 29.20
N GLU A 30 -10.29 -24.64 29.72
CA GLU A 30 -10.32 -23.20 29.44
C GLU A 30 -9.07 -22.49 29.99
N ALA A 31 -8.66 -22.80 31.23
CA ALA A 31 -7.43 -22.26 31.81
C ALA A 31 -6.17 -22.70 31.04
N ALA A 32 -6.09 -23.96 30.63
CA ALA A 32 -4.99 -24.48 29.80
C ALA A 32 -4.96 -23.81 28.42
N LYS A 33 -6.12 -23.55 27.81
CA LYS A 33 -6.24 -22.82 26.54
C LYS A 33 -5.72 -21.39 26.68
N THR A 34 -6.14 -20.65 27.70
CA THR A 34 -5.67 -19.28 27.94
C THR A 34 -4.15 -19.24 28.19
N LEU A 35 -3.61 -20.22 28.91
CA LEU A 35 -2.17 -20.35 29.12
C LEU A 35 -1.42 -20.60 27.80
N TYR A 36 -1.94 -21.50 26.96
CA TYR A 36 -1.40 -21.80 25.64
C TYR A 36 -1.41 -20.59 24.71
N GLU A 37 -2.51 -19.83 24.66
CA GLU A 37 -2.62 -18.62 23.85
C GLU A 37 -1.58 -17.57 24.25
N LYS A 38 -1.45 -17.28 25.55
CA LYS A 38 -0.44 -16.33 26.06
C LYS A 38 0.99 -16.82 25.79
N LEU A 39 1.25 -18.12 25.89
CA LEU A 39 2.55 -18.71 25.57
C LEU A 39 2.86 -18.66 24.06
N ALA A 40 1.87 -18.87 23.21
CA ALA A 40 2.00 -18.78 21.75
C ALA A 40 2.36 -17.35 21.31
N VAL A 41 1.72 -16.33 21.92
CA VAL A 41 2.07 -14.92 21.69
C VAL A 41 3.49 -14.63 22.17
N LEU A 42 3.89 -15.15 23.34
CA LEU A 42 5.25 -14.99 23.84
C LEU A 42 6.28 -15.62 22.89
N LYS A 43 6.00 -16.83 22.39
CA LYS A 43 6.84 -17.54 21.40
C LYS A 43 6.94 -16.74 20.11
N PHE A 44 5.82 -16.22 19.60
CA PHE A 44 5.82 -15.38 18.41
C PHE A 44 6.66 -14.12 18.59
N ILE A 45 6.54 -13.44 19.73
CA ILE A 45 7.37 -12.27 20.05
C ILE A 45 8.85 -12.67 20.12
N ASP A 46 9.17 -13.81 20.70
CA ASP A 46 10.54 -14.30 20.80
C ASP A 46 11.14 -14.66 19.42
N GLU A 47 10.39 -15.36 18.58
CA GLU A 47 10.86 -15.77 17.24
C GLU A 47 10.85 -14.63 16.22
N LYS A 48 9.89 -13.70 16.32
CA LYS A 48 9.69 -12.65 15.31
C LYS A 48 10.25 -11.29 15.69
N LEU A 49 10.23 -10.88 16.97
CA LEU A 49 10.84 -9.61 17.36
C LEU A 49 12.34 -9.71 17.64
N THR A 50 12.88 -10.90 17.90
CA THR A 50 14.34 -11.06 17.99
C THR A 50 14.99 -11.00 16.60
N ASP A 51 14.24 -11.34 15.54
CA ASP A 51 14.65 -11.17 14.13
C ASP A 51 14.37 -9.75 13.60
N ILE A 52 13.60 -8.93 14.33
CA ILE A 52 13.50 -7.47 14.13
C ILE A 52 14.62 -6.80 14.93
N GLU A 53 15.85 -7.29 14.77
CA GLU A 53 16.95 -6.35 14.69
C GLU A 53 16.71 -5.59 13.38
N ILE A 54 16.26 -4.35 13.50
CA ILE A 54 16.30 -3.43 12.36
C ILE A 54 17.77 -3.36 11.97
N ASP A 55 18.17 -4.17 10.98
CA ASP A 55 19.51 -4.18 10.41
C ASP A 55 19.69 -2.87 9.64
N VAL A 56 19.97 -1.81 10.40
CA VAL A 56 20.29 -0.47 9.89
C VAL A 56 21.54 -0.52 9.01
N SER A 57 22.34 -1.59 9.11
CA SER A 57 23.56 -1.79 8.34
C SER A 57 23.29 -2.16 6.88
N LYS A 58 22.08 -2.64 6.53
CA LYS A 58 21.75 -3.02 5.15
C LYS A 58 20.87 -2.03 4.41
N ASN A 59 20.29 -1.04 5.10
CA ASN A 59 19.49 -0.04 4.40
C ASN A 59 20.40 1.09 3.88
N VAL A 60 20.93 0.88 2.68
CA VAL A 60 21.72 1.88 1.91
C VAL A 60 21.02 3.24 1.82
N ILE A 61 19.68 3.26 1.91
CA ILE A 61 18.87 4.47 1.90
C ILE A 61 18.98 5.22 3.23
N ALA A 62 19.01 4.53 4.37
CA ALA A 62 19.17 5.13 5.69
C ALA A 62 20.53 5.83 5.83
N ALA A 63 21.61 5.18 5.38
CA ALA A 63 22.95 5.79 5.38
C ALA A 63 23.05 7.02 4.46
N LYS A 64 22.39 6.99 3.29
CA LYS A 64 22.32 8.15 2.39
C LYS A 64 21.46 9.28 2.98
N PHE A 65 20.37 8.94 3.67
CA PHE A 65 19.50 9.90 4.32
C PHE A 65 20.19 10.57 5.51
N GLU A 66 20.92 9.81 6.32
CA GLU A 66 21.71 10.33 7.43
C GLU A 66 22.83 11.25 6.94
N LYS A 67 23.51 10.88 5.84
CA LYS A 67 24.52 11.73 5.22
C LYS A 67 23.93 13.03 4.67
N MET A 68 22.75 12.97 4.05
CA MET A 68 22.04 14.14 3.55
C MET A 68 21.53 15.04 4.68
N ALA A 69 20.95 14.46 5.74
CA ALA A 69 20.46 15.20 6.90
C ALA A 69 21.61 15.93 7.62
N ASN A 70 22.74 15.24 7.85
CA ASN A 70 23.92 15.87 8.43
C ASN A 70 24.53 16.97 7.54
N ALA A 71 24.46 16.83 6.21
CA ALA A 71 24.91 17.88 5.30
C ALA A 71 24.03 19.13 5.37
N VAL A 72 22.71 18.97 5.44
CA VAL A 72 21.75 20.09 5.53
C VAL A 72 21.84 20.82 6.88
N LEU A 73 22.02 20.09 7.97
CA LEU A 73 22.16 20.68 9.32
C LEU A 73 23.45 21.50 9.46
N ASN A 74 24.56 20.97 8.93
CA ASN A 74 25.84 21.70 8.93
C ASN A 74 25.86 22.88 7.94
N ALA A 75 25.15 22.78 6.81
CA ALA A 75 25.08 23.88 5.84
C ALA A 75 24.24 25.07 6.34
N ASN A 76 23.21 24.83 7.15
CA ASN A 76 22.35 25.88 7.69
C ASN A 76 22.89 26.56 8.97
N THR A 77 24.00 26.07 9.55
CA THR A 77 24.58 26.69 10.77
C THR A 77 25.15 28.09 10.54
N GLY A 78 25.35 28.49 9.27
CA GLY A 78 25.88 29.80 8.89
C GLY A 78 24.82 30.87 8.57
N VAL A 79 23.53 30.54 8.60
CA VAL A 79 22.45 31.51 8.33
C VAL A 79 21.87 31.97 9.68
N PRO A 80 22.02 33.25 10.05
CA PRO A 80 21.38 33.77 11.27
C PRO A 80 19.86 33.63 11.18
N GLU A 81 19.23 33.05 12.20
CA GLU A 81 17.76 32.90 12.29
C GLU A 81 17.02 34.24 12.46
N SER A 82 17.74 35.36 12.57
CA SER A 82 17.15 36.68 12.72
C SER A 82 17.26 37.46 11.41
N ASN A 83 16.13 37.59 10.72
CA ASN A 83 15.99 38.52 9.60
C ASN A 83 15.96 39.97 10.14
N PRO A 84 16.94 40.83 9.81
CA PRO A 84 17.05 42.18 10.35
C PRO A 84 15.96 43.16 9.87
N HIS A 85 15.12 42.77 8.90
CA HIS A 85 14.05 43.59 8.33
C HIS A 85 12.66 42.93 8.53
N GLN A 86 12.28 42.65 9.77
CA GLN A 86 10.95 42.09 10.06
C GLN A 86 9.80 43.07 9.74
N GLU A 87 10.02 44.38 9.86
CA GLU A 87 8.94 45.37 9.66
C GLU A 87 8.61 45.65 8.18
N ASP A 88 9.56 45.50 7.25
CA ASP A 88 9.33 45.80 5.82
C ASP A 88 8.47 44.76 5.09
N ILE A 89 8.41 43.52 5.60
CA ILE A 89 7.69 42.41 4.95
C ILE A 89 6.19 42.48 5.27
N ILE A 90 5.84 42.95 6.48
CA ILE A 90 4.47 42.93 6.98
C ILE A 90 3.68 44.16 6.51
N SER A 91 4.37 45.27 6.24
CA SER A 91 3.74 46.57 5.90
C SER A 91 3.86 46.95 4.43
N HIS A 92 4.18 46.01 3.54
CA HIS A 92 4.24 46.31 2.10
C HIS A 92 2.82 46.47 1.53
N PRO A 93 2.50 47.58 0.84
CA PRO A 93 1.14 47.88 0.36
C PRO A 93 0.60 46.84 -0.65
N GLY A 94 1.49 46.08 -1.29
CA GLY A 94 1.11 44.93 -2.14
C GLY A 94 0.46 43.78 -1.36
N MET A 95 0.83 43.57 -0.09
CA MET A 95 0.26 42.52 0.76
C MET A 95 -1.17 42.86 1.19
N ASP A 96 -1.45 44.14 1.48
CA ASP A 96 -2.81 44.62 1.74
C ASP A 96 -3.71 44.47 0.50
N THR A 97 -3.16 44.68 -0.71
CA THR A 97 -3.93 44.48 -1.95
C THR A 97 -4.28 43.01 -2.18
N ILE A 98 -3.39 42.08 -1.86
CA ILE A 98 -3.66 40.64 -1.97
C ILE A 98 -4.69 40.21 -0.90
N LYS A 99 -4.62 40.80 0.29
CA LYS A 99 -5.57 40.53 1.38
C LYS A 99 -6.99 40.97 1.03
N ASP A 100 -7.17 42.16 0.47
CA ASP A 100 -8.47 42.63 -0.04
C ASP A 100 -8.99 41.73 -1.18
N MET A 101 -8.11 41.27 -2.07
CA MET A 101 -8.50 40.38 -3.17
C MET A 101 -8.99 39.00 -2.69
N VAL A 102 -8.43 38.49 -1.59
CA VAL A 102 -8.83 37.21 -0.97
C VAL A 102 -10.13 37.35 -0.19
N SER A 103 -10.42 38.55 0.36
CA SER A 103 -11.70 38.83 1.01
C SER A 103 -12.88 38.92 0.03
N GLU A 104 -12.62 39.25 -1.23
CA GLU A 104 -13.63 39.27 -2.31
C GLU A 104 -13.79 37.92 -3.03
N MET A 105 -13.08 36.86 -2.60
CA MET A 105 -13.35 35.50 -3.09
C MET A 105 -14.60 34.93 -2.39
N PRO A 106 -15.57 34.39 -3.14
CA PRO A 106 -16.74 33.77 -2.55
C PRO A 106 -16.31 32.54 -1.73
N THR A 107 -16.52 32.59 -0.42
CA THR A 107 -16.14 31.51 0.51
C THR A 107 -17.17 30.37 0.57
N GLU A 108 -18.30 30.50 -0.11
CA GLU A 108 -19.46 29.61 -0.02
C GLU A 108 -19.96 29.20 -1.41
N THR A 109 -19.08 28.78 -2.29
CA THR A 109 -19.47 28.02 -3.48
C THR A 109 -19.00 26.58 -3.32
N ASN A 110 -19.94 25.62 -3.46
CA ASN A 110 -19.63 24.20 -3.43
C ASN A 110 -18.60 23.91 -4.52
N VAL A 111 -17.33 23.80 -4.12
CA VAL A 111 -16.19 23.45 -4.97
C VAL A 111 -16.45 22.20 -5.82
N ASP A 112 -17.33 21.31 -5.34
CA ASP A 112 -17.77 20.11 -6.03
C ASP A 112 -18.60 20.40 -7.30
N GLU A 113 -19.40 21.47 -7.31
CA GLU A 113 -20.29 21.79 -8.44
C GLU A 113 -19.49 22.39 -9.61
N VAL A 114 -18.54 23.28 -9.29
CA VAL A 114 -17.64 23.92 -10.27
C VAL A 114 -16.64 22.91 -10.85
N LEU A 115 -16.18 21.96 -10.02
CA LEU A 115 -15.29 20.88 -10.44
C LEU A 115 -16.01 19.88 -11.36
N ASN A 116 -17.27 19.57 -11.07
CA ASN A 116 -18.09 18.71 -11.91
C ASN A 116 -18.43 19.35 -13.26
N GLU A 117 -18.66 20.67 -13.32
CA GLU A 117 -18.87 21.37 -14.59
C GLU A 117 -17.59 21.46 -15.44
N PHE A 118 -16.42 21.56 -14.81
CA PHE A 118 -15.13 21.51 -15.49
C PHE A 118 -14.78 20.11 -16.02
N LEU A 119 -15.10 19.06 -15.26
CA LEU A 119 -14.87 17.66 -15.68
C LEU A 119 -15.91 17.16 -16.69
N GLY A 120 -17.12 17.72 -16.69
CA GLY A 120 -18.21 17.35 -17.59
C GLY A 120 -18.02 17.75 -19.06
N ASN A 121 -17.15 18.73 -19.33
CA ASN A 121 -16.89 19.22 -20.70
C ASN A 121 -15.61 18.63 -21.32
N GLN A 122 -15.45 17.30 -21.25
CA GLN A 122 -14.27 16.59 -21.77
C GLN A 122 -14.21 16.43 -23.30
N ASP A 123 -15.19 16.92 -24.07
CA ASP A 123 -15.28 16.66 -25.51
C ASP A 123 -14.51 17.62 -26.43
N LEU A 124 -13.72 18.59 -25.89
CA LEU A 124 -13.03 19.59 -26.73
C LEU A 124 -11.49 19.57 -26.68
N ILE A 125 -10.84 18.65 -25.95
CA ILE A 125 -9.38 18.50 -26.03
C ILE A 125 -9.04 17.57 -27.21
N ILE A 126 -9.16 18.16 -28.38
CA ILE A 126 -8.75 17.64 -29.68
C ILE A 126 -7.25 17.28 -29.62
N LYS A 127 -7.00 15.97 -29.73
CA LYS A 127 -5.93 15.30 -30.48
C LYS A 127 -4.63 16.09 -30.79
N ASN A 128 -3.53 15.43 -30.41
CA ASN A 128 -2.18 15.50 -31.00
C ASN A 128 -1.34 16.76 -30.78
N ASP A 129 -0.53 16.75 -29.72
CA ASP A 129 0.79 17.41 -29.74
C ASP A 129 1.82 16.68 -28.86
N LYS A 130 1.83 15.34 -28.93
CA LYS A 130 2.82 14.50 -28.22
C LYS A 130 3.98 14.06 -29.11
N GLU A 131 3.92 14.33 -30.41
CA GLU A 131 4.89 13.83 -31.40
C GLU A 131 6.03 14.81 -31.71
N LEU A 132 5.99 16.06 -31.23
CA LEU A 132 7.03 17.06 -31.55
C LEU A 132 8.30 16.99 -30.68
N PHE A 133 8.32 16.18 -29.61
CA PHE A 133 9.38 16.23 -28.59
C PHE A 133 10.20 14.94 -28.40
N MET A 134 10.12 13.98 -29.32
CA MET A 134 10.94 12.75 -29.24
C MET A 134 12.09 12.77 -30.26
N PRO A 135 13.35 12.53 -29.86
CA PRO A 135 14.42 12.29 -30.83
C PRO A 135 14.12 11.00 -31.61
N ALA A 136 14.35 11.04 -32.92
CA ALA A 136 14.03 9.96 -33.85
C ALA A 136 14.68 8.62 -33.44
N LYS A 137 13.85 7.58 -33.41
CA LYS A 137 14.18 6.20 -33.06
C LYS A 137 15.21 5.64 -34.06
N SER A 138 16.46 5.47 -33.64
CA SER A 138 17.41 4.61 -34.32
C SER A 138 17.05 3.15 -34.04
N GLU A 139 16.77 2.40 -35.10
CA GLU A 139 16.54 0.95 -35.08
C GLU A 139 17.76 0.20 -34.53
N LEU A 140 17.71 -0.28 -33.29
CA LEU A 140 18.68 -1.23 -32.76
C LEU A 140 17.99 -2.33 -31.96
N LYS A 141 17.84 -3.46 -32.67
CA LYS A 141 18.00 -4.86 -32.24
C LYS A 141 17.37 -5.31 -30.90
N LYS A 142 16.44 -6.26 -31.04
CA LYS A 142 15.98 -7.18 -30.00
C LYS A 142 17.17 -7.90 -29.37
N GLU A 143 17.61 -7.43 -28.21
CA GLU A 143 18.41 -8.25 -27.30
C GLU A 143 17.50 -8.77 -26.20
N THR A 144 17.48 -10.10 -26.11
CA THR A 144 16.79 -10.88 -25.10
C THR A 144 17.18 -10.39 -23.71
N VAL A 145 16.21 -9.80 -23.00
CA VAL A 145 16.32 -9.49 -21.59
C VAL A 145 16.58 -10.79 -20.84
N THR A 146 17.83 -11.03 -20.47
CA THR A 146 18.19 -12.12 -19.57
C THR A 146 17.54 -11.83 -18.23
N LYS A 147 16.48 -12.58 -17.91
CA LYS A 147 15.77 -12.54 -16.62
C LYS A 147 16.81 -12.59 -15.49
N SER A 148 16.84 -11.55 -14.66
CA SER A 148 17.71 -11.54 -13.48
C SER A 148 17.34 -12.69 -12.56
N LEU A 149 18.31 -13.30 -11.87
CA LEU A 149 18.08 -14.42 -10.95
C LEU A 149 17.06 -14.09 -9.84
N ASN A 150 16.93 -12.80 -9.51
CA ASN A 150 15.93 -12.28 -8.57
C ASN A 150 14.48 -12.40 -9.10
N ASP A 151 14.30 -12.46 -10.42
CA ASP A 151 12.99 -12.61 -11.06
C ASP A 151 12.56 -14.07 -11.15
N LYS A 152 13.52 -15.01 -11.20
CA LYS A 152 13.25 -16.45 -11.11
C LYS A 152 12.93 -16.92 -9.67
N LEU A 153 13.55 -16.29 -8.67
CA LEU A 153 13.35 -16.68 -7.26
C LEU A 153 12.01 -16.18 -6.69
N ASN A 154 11.51 -15.06 -7.20
CA ASN A 154 10.22 -14.47 -6.80
C ASN A 154 9.06 -14.90 -7.72
N GLY A 155 9.25 -15.89 -8.60
CA GLY A 155 8.28 -16.31 -9.62
C GLY A 155 7.00 -16.97 -9.11
N LYS A 156 6.78 -17.01 -7.78
CA LYS A 156 5.53 -17.50 -7.18
C LYS A 156 4.57 -16.39 -6.77
N GLU A 157 5.05 -15.15 -6.67
CA GLU A 157 4.19 -14.02 -6.32
C GLU A 157 3.80 -13.28 -7.59
N ILE A 158 2.49 -13.23 -7.81
CA ILE A 158 1.88 -12.43 -8.86
C ILE A 158 2.25 -10.97 -8.57
N LYS A 159 3.28 -10.46 -9.23
CA LYS A 159 3.61 -9.02 -9.22
C LYS A 159 2.52 -8.30 -10.00
N VAL A 160 1.45 -7.97 -9.31
CA VAL A 160 0.40 -7.09 -9.82
C VAL A 160 0.88 -5.66 -9.66
N ASP A 161 1.11 -4.96 -10.77
CA ASP A 161 1.35 -3.52 -10.75
C ASP A 161 0.24 -2.79 -9.99
N LEU A 162 0.61 -1.83 -9.13
CA LEU A 162 -0.34 -1.10 -8.29
C LEU A 162 -1.47 -0.44 -9.10
N ASN A 163 -1.14 0.07 -10.29
CA ASN A 163 -2.11 0.66 -11.20
C ASN A 163 -3.10 -0.39 -11.75
N ASN A 164 -2.62 -1.59 -12.08
CA ASN A 164 -3.47 -2.69 -12.53
C ASN A 164 -4.37 -3.18 -11.39
N ARG A 165 -3.80 -3.32 -10.18
CA ARG A 165 -4.57 -3.69 -8.98
C ARG A 165 -5.70 -2.70 -8.71
N LEU A 166 -5.40 -1.39 -8.74
CA LEU A 166 -6.40 -0.35 -8.51
C LEU A 166 -7.48 -0.34 -9.60
N ALA A 167 -7.08 -0.53 -10.86
CA ALA A 167 -8.01 -0.62 -11.98
C ALA A 167 -8.93 -1.84 -11.87
N PHE A 168 -8.41 -3.02 -11.52
CA PHE A 168 -9.22 -4.23 -11.32
C PHE A 168 -10.20 -4.06 -10.15
N VAL A 169 -9.74 -3.54 -9.03
CA VAL A 169 -10.62 -3.28 -7.88
C VAL A 169 -11.76 -2.33 -8.29
N LYS A 170 -11.45 -1.22 -8.96
CA LYS A 170 -12.44 -0.21 -9.35
C LYS A 170 -13.42 -0.70 -10.43
N HIS A 171 -12.92 -1.40 -11.44
CA HIS A 171 -13.70 -1.78 -12.62
C HIS A 171 -14.28 -3.20 -12.51
N LEU A 172 -13.51 -4.20 -12.07
CA LEU A 172 -13.94 -5.60 -12.02
C LEU A 172 -14.65 -5.97 -10.70
N PHE A 173 -14.31 -5.33 -9.59
CA PHE A 173 -14.81 -5.66 -8.25
C PHE A 173 -15.63 -4.52 -7.60
N ASN A 174 -16.10 -3.54 -8.39
CA ASN A 174 -16.91 -2.40 -7.92
C ASN A 174 -16.34 -1.64 -6.71
N GLY A 175 -15.01 -1.57 -6.57
CA GLY A 175 -14.32 -0.92 -5.46
C GLY A 175 -14.01 -1.83 -4.27
N SER A 176 -14.44 -3.10 -4.30
CA SER A 176 -14.18 -4.07 -3.24
C SER A 176 -12.75 -4.61 -3.31
N THR A 177 -11.88 -4.08 -2.43
CA THR A 177 -10.51 -4.61 -2.28
C THR A 177 -10.49 -5.99 -1.61
N GLU A 178 -11.48 -6.28 -0.77
CA GLU A 178 -11.59 -7.55 -0.05
C GLU A 178 -11.85 -8.71 -0.99
N ASP A 179 -12.79 -8.54 -1.92
CA ASP A 179 -13.11 -9.57 -2.92
C ASP A 179 -11.95 -9.82 -3.88
N TYR A 180 -11.26 -8.76 -4.29
CA TYR A 180 -10.04 -8.88 -5.09
C TYR A 180 -8.98 -9.74 -4.38
N ASN A 181 -8.72 -9.47 -3.08
CA ASN A 181 -7.75 -10.24 -2.32
C ASN A 181 -8.20 -11.68 -2.06
N ARG A 182 -9.51 -11.92 -1.89
CA ARG A 182 -10.10 -13.26 -1.77
C ARG A 182 -9.91 -14.07 -3.05
N VAL A 183 -10.24 -13.48 -4.20
CA VAL A 183 -10.04 -14.10 -5.52
C VAL A 183 -8.55 -14.34 -5.78
N LEU A 184 -7.67 -13.38 -5.44
CA LEU A 184 -6.22 -13.56 -5.56
C LEU A 184 -5.71 -14.72 -4.70
N SER A 185 -6.22 -14.86 -3.47
CA SER A 185 -5.85 -15.96 -2.56
C SER A 185 -6.31 -17.31 -3.12
N GLN A 186 -7.52 -17.37 -3.69
CA GLN A 186 -8.03 -18.58 -4.34
C GLN A 186 -7.23 -18.93 -5.61
N LEU A 187 -6.92 -17.94 -6.45
CA LEU A 187 -6.06 -18.09 -7.63
C LEU A 187 -4.62 -18.49 -7.27
N SER A 188 -4.12 -18.08 -6.10
CA SER A 188 -2.81 -18.52 -5.60
C SER A 188 -2.81 -20.00 -5.18
N THR A 189 -3.97 -20.53 -4.77
CA THR A 189 -4.14 -21.94 -4.36
C THR A 189 -4.38 -22.86 -5.55
N ILE A 190 -4.84 -22.34 -6.68
CA ILE A 190 -5.06 -23.11 -7.90
C ILE A 190 -3.76 -23.21 -8.70
N ASP A 191 -3.30 -24.43 -8.99
CA ASP A 191 -2.05 -24.68 -9.71
C ASP A 191 -2.20 -24.80 -11.24
N THR A 192 -3.43 -24.78 -11.77
CA THR A 192 -3.71 -24.96 -13.20
C THR A 192 -4.37 -23.73 -13.81
N GLU A 193 -3.91 -23.36 -15.00
CA GLU A 193 -4.45 -22.25 -15.79
C GLU A 193 -5.94 -22.47 -16.13
N GLU A 194 -6.28 -23.62 -16.73
CA GLU A 194 -7.67 -23.95 -17.10
C GLU A 194 -8.64 -23.87 -15.92
N ARG A 195 -8.19 -24.33 -14.74
CA ARG A 195 -9.00 -24.28 -13.51
C ARG A 195 -9.15 -22.86 -12.98
N SER A 196 -8.15 -22.00 -13.17
CA SER A 196 -8.19 -20.59 -12.78
C SER A 196 -9.13 -19.79 -13.68
N ILE A 197 -9.11 -20.05 -14.98
CA ILE A 197 -10.02 -19.44 -15.96
C ILE A 197 -11.47 -19.89 -15.67
N ALA A 198 -11.68 -21.19 -15.47
CA ALA A 198 -13.00 -21.72 -15.13
C ALA A 198 -13.55 -21.15 -13.81
N PHE A 199 -12.68 -20.95 -12.81
CA PHE A 199 -13.05 -20.31 -11.55
C PHE A 199 -13.53 -18.87 -11.76
N ILE A 200 -12.82 -18.10 -12.57
CA ILE A 200 -13.22 -16.72 -12.87
C ILE A 200 -14.54 -16.70 -13.65
N ASP A 201 -14.68 -17.56 -14.64
CA ASP A 201 -15.87 -17.58 -15.49
C ASP A 201 -17.13 -18.02 -14.74
N ASN A 202 -17.02 -19.00 -13.84
CA ASN A 202 -18.17 -19.57 -13.14
C ASN A 202 -18.48 -18.91 -11.80
N MET A 203 -17.48 -18.32 -11.11
CA MET A 203 -17.67 -17.80 -9.76
C MET A 203 -17.48 -16.28 -9.66
N VAL A 204 -16.57 -15.69 -10.45
CA VAL A 204 -16.23 -14.27 -10.32
C VAL A 204 -17.02 -13.41 -11.30
N LYS A 205 -17.05 -13.75 -12.59
CA LYS A 205 -17.81 -13.02 -13.61
C LYS A 205 -19.31 -12.86 -13.27
N PRO A 206 -20.06 -13.90 -12.89
CA PRO A 206 -21.49 -13.76 -12.63
C PRO A 206 -21.79 -12.87 -11.40
N ASP A 207 -20.88 -12.81 -10.43
CA ASP A 207 -21.03 -11.98 -9.23
C ASP A 207 -20.87 -10.47 -9.55
N TYR A 208 -20.13 -10.14 -10.60
CA TYR A 208 -19.84 -8.75 -11.02
C TYR A 208 -20.44 -8.38 -12.38
N ASN A 209 -21.70 -8.76 -12.60
CA ASN A 209 -22.47 -8.42 -13.81
C ASN A 209 -21.75 -8.79 -15.12
N ASN A 210 -21.09 -9.96 -15.13
CA ASN A 210 -20.31 -10.49 -16.26
C ASN A 210 -19.21 -9.56 -16.80
N TRP A 211 -18.77 -8.58 -16.00
CA TRP A 211 -17.81 -7.54 -16.43
C TRP A 211 -18.24 -6.81 -17.71
N GLU A 212 -19.55 -6.70 -17.93
CA GLU A 212 -20.14 -6.08 -19.13
C GLU A 212 -19.72 -4.61 -19.26
N GLY A 213 -19.20 -4.24 -20.44
CA GLY A 213 -18.68 -2.89 -20.71
C GLY A 213 -17.26 -2.60 -20.17
N LYS A 214 -16.60 -3.59 -19.55
CA LYS A 214 -15.24 -3.45 -18.99
C LYS A 214 -14.30 -4.55 -19.48
N GLU A 215 -14.48 -4.95 -20.73
CA GLU A 215 -13.76 -6.06 -21.37
C GLU A 215 -12.24 -5.85 -21.41
N GLU A 216 -11.77 -4.62 -21.64
CA GLU A 216 -10.34 -4.30 -21.64
C GLU A 216 -9.65 -4.62 -20.31
N TYR A 217 -10.35 -4.45 -19.18
CA TYR A 217 -9.84 -4.78 -17.86
C TYR A 217 -9.91 -6.29 -17.60
N ALA A 218 -10.95 -6.95 -18.10
CA ALA A 218 -11.09 -8.40 -18.03
C ALA A 218 -9.98 -9.11 -18.80
N GLU A 219 -9.69 -8.69 -20.03
CA GLU A 219 -8.59 -9.24 -20.84
C GLU A 219 -7.22 -9.04 -20.16
N ARG A 220 -6.97 -7.86 -19.58
CA ARG A 220 -5.74 -7.60 -18.82
C ARG A 220 -5.64 -8.47 -17.57
N PHE A 221 -6.75 -8.72 -16.88
CA PHE A 221 -6.78 -9.59 -15.71
C PHE A 221 -6.51 -11.05 -16.08
N MET A 222 -7.10 -11.53 -17.18
CA MET A 222 -6.83 -12.87 -17.71
C MET A 222 -5.37 -13.04 -18.14
N ASN A 223 -4.82 -12.10 -18.92
CA ASN A 223 -3.40 -12.12 -19.33
C ASN A 223 -2.44 -12.16 -18.13
N LEU A 224 -2.79 -11.50 -17.02
CA LEU A 224 -1.99 -11.50 -15.81
C LEU A 224 -1.98 -12.89 -15.13
N ILE A 225 -3.07 -13.63 -15.25
CA ILE A 225 -3.19 -15.01 -14.74
C ILE A 225 -2.43 -15.97 -15.64
N GLU A 226 -2.55 -15.83 -16.97
CA GLU A 226 -1.78 -16.63 -17.93
C GLU A 226 -0.26 -16.45 -17.71
N ARG A 227 0.19 -15.20 -17.50
CA ARG A 227 1.60 -14.91 -17.20
C ARG A 227 2.09 -15.50 -15.87
N ARG A 228 1.20 -15.86 -14.94
CA ARG A 228 1.56 -16.56 -13.70
C ARG A 228 1.78 -18.06 -13.92
N PHE A 229 1.22 -18.63 -14.97
CA PHE A 229 1.38 -20.05 -15.31
C PHE A 229 2.42 -20.31 -16.43
N ALA A 230 2.86 -19.26 -17.15
CA ALA A 230 3.89 -19.30 -18.21
C ALA A 230 5.34 -19.16 -17.71
#